data_AF-A0A355M447-F1
#
_entry.id   AF-A0A355M447-F1
#
_cell.length_a   1.000
_cell.length_b   1.000
_cell.length_c   1.000
_cell.angle_alpha   90.00
_cell.angle_beta   90.00
_cell.angle_gamma   90.00
#
_symmetry.space_group_name_H-M   'P 1'
#
loop_
_entity.id
_entity.type
_entity.pdbx_description
1 polymer ?
#
loop_
_entity_poly.entity_id
_entity_poly.type
_entity_poly.pdbx_seq_one_letter_code
_entity_poly.pdbx_strand_id
1 'polypeptide(L)'
;MPFFIKIYLVLFILLLLSNIIFHSKFKIKIIFLVYEILSALYMIGMIYIYWSPILMEKLNPAVTLPLILILIVDIYFTTLGSLNDLGINLPEIPQKSQETAKIISILFNAPAYIVAILSSFEILKINHLLNF
;
A
#
# COMPACT_ATOMS: atom_id res chain seq x y z
N MET A 1 -13.55 -7.13 12.97
CA MET A 1 -12.25 -7.50 12.38
C MET A 1 -11.66 -8.75 13.04
N PRO A 2 -11.35 -9.82 12.29
CA PRO A 2 -10.77 -11.06 12.78
C PRO A 2 -9.38 -10.90 13.41
N PHE A 3 -8.99 -11.83 14.29
CA PHE A 3 -7.70 -11.79 14.99
C PHE A 3 -6.48 -11.88 14.05
N PHE A 4 -6.53 -12.74 13.04
CA PHE A 4 -5.44 -12.90 12.07
C PHE A 4 -5.18 -11.61 11.26
N ILE A 5 -6.21 -10.81 10.98
CA ILE A 5 -6.05 -9.49 10.32
C ILE A 5 -5.35 -8.50 11.26
N LYS A 6 -5.61 -8.56 12.57
CA LYS A 6 -4.89 -7.74 13.56
C LYS A 6 -3.40 -8.07 13.56
N ILE A 7 -3.06 -9.36 13.56
CA ILE A 7 -1.66 -9.81 13.45
C ILE A 7 -1.04 -9.30 12.14
N TYR A 8 -1.74 -9.46 11.02
CA TYR A 8 -1.28 -8.97 9.72
C TYR A 8 -0.98 -7.47 9.74
N LEU A 9 -1.88 -6.64 10.30
CA LEU A 9 -1.64 -5.20 10.42
C LEU A 9 -0.39 -4.87 11.23
N VAL A 10 -0.14 -5.59 12.33
CA VAL A 10 1.09 -5.40 13.11
C VAL A 10 2.33 -5.71 12.27
N LEU A 11 2.31 -6.83 11.54
CA LEU A 11 3.42 -7.20 10.65
C LEU A 11 3.61 -6.19 9.51
N PHE A 12 2.53 -5.68 8.94
CA PHE A 12 2.55 -4.66 7.89
C PHE A 12 3.13 -3.33 8.39
N ILE A 13 2.76 -2.91 9.61
CA ILE A 13 3.34 -1.73 10.25
C ILE A 13 4.84 -1.93 10.55
N LEU A 14 5.24 -3.11 11.00
CA LEU A 14 6.66 -3.42 11.21
C LEU A 14 7.46 -3.37 9.90
N LEU A 15 6.89 -3.87 8.79
CA LEU A 15 7.50 -3.75 7.46
C LEU A 15 7.64 -2.28 7.05
N LEU A 16 6.60 -1.47 7.24
CA LEU A 16 6.64 -0.04 6.96
C LEU A 16 7.74 0.66 7.77
N LEU A 17 7.84 0.39 9.07
CA LEU A 17 8.90 0.95 9.91
C LEU A 17 10.29 0.54 9.43
N SER A 18 10.45 -0.73 9.04
CA SER A 18 11.69 -1.23 8.44
C SER A 18 12.06 -0.46 7.17
N ASN A 19 11.10 -0.22 6.28
CA ASN A 19 11.30 0.57 5.06
C ASN A 19 11.68 2.02 5.40
N ILE A 20 10.97 2.67 6.33
CA ILE A 20 11.30 4.04 6.76
C ILE A 20 12.74 4.14 7.28
N ILE A 21 13.17 3.17 8.11
CA ILE A 21 14.54 3.12 8.64
C ILE A 21 15.55 2.92 7.50
N PHE A 22 15.27 2.02 6.57
CA PHE A 22 16.12 1.78 5.41
C PHE A 22 16.25 3.05 4.55
N HIS A 23 15.14 3.69 4.20
CA HIS A 23 15.11 4.91 3.40
C HIS A 23 15.85 6.07 4.09
N SER A 24 15.67 6.22 5.41
CA SER A 24 16.37 7.23 6.22
C SER A 24 17.88 6.99 6.26
N LYS A 25 18.32 5.73 6.35
CA LYS A 25 19.74 5.35 6.37
C LYS A 25 20.43 5.59 5.02
N PHE A 26 19.73 5.32 3.92
CA PHE A 26 20.29 5.42 2.56
C PHE A 26 19.98 6.74 1.85
N LYS A 27 19.45 7.74 2.57
CA LYS A 27 19.16 9.10 2.06
C LYS A 27 18.32 9.09 0.78
N ILE A 28 17.34 8.20 0.73
CA ILE A 28 16.40 8.13 -0.39
C ILE A 28 15.58 9.44 -0.43
N LYS A 29 15.20 9.91 -1.62
CA LYS A 29 14.42 11.15 -1.78
C LYS A 29 13.17 11.13 -0.89
N ILE A 30 12.99 12.20 -0.11
CA ILE A 30 11.87 12.38 0.83
C ILE A 30 10.50 12.14 0.19
N ILE A 31 10.34 12.51 -1.09
CA ILE A 31 9.09 12.31 -1.83
C ILE A 31 8.67 10.83 -1.87
N PHE A 32 9.62 9.89 -2.03
CA PHE A 32 9.31 8.45 -2.01
C PHE A 32 8.88 7.98 -0.64
N LEU A 33 9.56 8.46 0.39
CA LEU A 33 9.21 8.13 1.76
C LEU A 33 7.80 8.63 2.11
N VAL A 34 7.47 9.86 1.72
CA VAL A 34 6.12 10.42 1.91
C VAL A 34 5.09 9.60 1.14
N TYR A 35 5.39 9.23 -0.11
CA TYR A 35 4.52 8.36 -0.90
C TYR A 35 4.26 7.02 -0.20
N GLU A 36 5.30 6.30 0.23
CA GLU A 36 5.17 5.00 0.90
C GLU A 36 4.36 5.09 2.20
N ILE A 37 4.60 6.13 2.99
CA ILE A 37 3.86 6.34 4.24
C ILE A 37 2.38 6.61 3.96
N LEU A 38 2.08 7.51 3.03
CA LEU A 38 0.71 7.86 2.70
C LEU A 38 -0.03 6.68 2.05
N SER A 39 0.60 5.95 1.14
CA SER A 39 0.00 4.78 0.49
C SER A 39 -0.28 3.68 1.52
N ALA A 40 0.64 3.40 2.42
CA ALA A 40 0.44 2.39 3.46
C ALA A 40 -0.60 2.81 4.51
N LEU A 41 -0.62 4.08 4.94
CA LEU A 41 -1.67 4.60 5.81
C LEU A 41 -3.05 4.47 5.16
N TYR A 42 -3.14 4.79 3.87
CA TYR A 42 -4.36 4.58 3.09
C TYR A 42 -4.77 3.10 3.08
N MET A 43 -3.83 2.18 2.81
CA MET A 43 -4.11 0.75 2.81
C MET A 43 -4.60 0.24 4.17
N ILE A 44 -3.98 0.69 5.27
CA ILE A 44 -4.42 0.38 6.63
C ILE A 44 -5.85 0.89 6.86
N GLY A 45 -6.15 2.11 6.40
CA GLY A 45 -7.49 2.69 6.46
C GLY A 45 -8.51 1.84 5.70
N MET A 46 -8.19 1.43 4.48
CA MET A 46 -9.06 0.58 3.65
C MET A 46 -9.31 -0.79 4.30
N ILE A 47 -8.29 -1.40 4.90
CA ILE A 47 -8.47 -2.63 5.69
C ILE A 47 -9.44 -2.40 6.85
N TYR A 48 -9.32 -1.30 7.56
CA TYR A 48 -10.25 -0.98 8.66
C TYR A 48 -11.68 -0.77 8.17
N ILE A 49 -11.85 -0.08 7.04
CA ILE A 49 -13.14 0.17 6.40
C ILE A 49 -13.81 -1.15 5.98
N TYR A 50 -13.06 -2.06 5.35
CA TYR A 50 -13.56 -3.39 4.95
C TYR A 50 -14.25 -4.13 6.09
N TRP A 51 -13.68 -4.04 7.30
CA TRP A 51 -14.17 -4.74 8.47
C TRP A 51 -15.16 -3.93 9.32
N SER A 52 -15.59 -2.76 8.85
CA SER A 52 -16.53 -1.86 9.51
C SER A 52 -17.67 -1.46 8.57
N PRO A 53 -18.80 -2.20 8.59
CA PRO A 53 -19.94 -1.94 7.69
C PRO A 53 -20.47 -0.50 7.82
N ILE A 54 -20.49 0.02 9.05
CA ILE A 54 -20.96 1.37 9.37
C ILE A 54 -20.14 2.45 8.67
N LEU A 55 -18.82 2.27 8.57
CA LEU A 55 -17.96 3.20 7.85
C LEU A 55 -18.14 3.04 6.35
N MET A 56 -18.22 1.80 5.87
CA MET A 56 -18.35 1.49 4.45
C MET A 56 -19.57 2.15 3.80
N GLU A 57 -20.73 2.13 4.48
CA GLU A 57 -21.97 2.74 3.98
C GLU A 57 -21.95 4.27 3.95
N LYS A 58 -21.11 4.92 4.77
CA LYS A 58 -21.03 6.38 4.89
C LYS A 58 -19.97 7.02 4.00
N LEU A 59 -19.16 6.21 3.32
CA LEU A 59 -18.04 6.70 2.56
C LEU A 59 -18.45 7.12 1.15
N ASN A 60 -17.92 8.27 0.75
CA ASN A 60 -18.04 8.77 -0.62
C ASN A 60 -17.17 7.92 -1.56
N PRO A 61 -17.65 7.55 -2.76
CA PRO A 61 -16.88 6.89 -3.81
C PRO A 61 -15.50 7.50 -4.09
N ALA A 62 -15.33 8.81 -3.90
CA ALA A 62 -14.06 9.51 -4.07
C ALA A 62 -12.92 8.93 -3.20
N VAL A 63 -13.23 8.23 -2.10
CA VAL A 63 -12.23 7.52 -1.28
C VAL A 63 -11.49 6.41 -2.03
N THR A 64 -12.02 5.96 -3.17
CA THR A 64 -11.38 4.96 -4.05
C THR A 64 -10.31 5.56 -4.96
N LEU A 65 -10.31 6.87 -5.17
CA LEU A 65 -9.37 7.54 -6.08
C LEU A 65 -7.89 7.37 -5.68
N PRO A 66 -7.51 7.47 -4.39
CA PRO A 66 -6.13 7.23 -3.98
C PRO A 66 -5.63 5.82 -4.32
N LEU A 67 -6.49 4.79 -4.27
CA LEU A 67 -6.10 3.43 -4.65
C LEU A 67 -5.65 3.36 -6.12
N ILE A 68 -6.40 4.00 -7.01
CA ILE A 68 -6.08 4.04 -8.45
C ILE A 68 -4.73 4.72 -8.67
N LEU A 69 -4.49 5.85 -7.99
CA LEU A 69 -3.23 6.58 -8.09
C LEU A 69 -2.05 5.73 -7.59
N ILE A 70 -2.20 5.06 -6.44
CA ILE A 70 -1.18 4.17 -5.87
C ILE A 70 -0.86 3.05 -6.87
N LEU A 71 -1.87 2.38 -7.43
CA LEU A 71 -1.67 1.32 -8.42
C LEU A 71 -0.92 1.80 -9.66
N ILE A 72 -1.26 2.97 -10.20
CA ILE A 72 -0.57 3.54 -11.36
C ILE A 72 0.90 3.80 -11.04
N VAL A 73 1.17 4.40 -9.89
CA VAL A 73 2.54 4.72 -9.43
C VAL A 73 3.35 3.44 -9.22
N ASP A 74 2.77 2.44 -8.58
CA ASP A 74 3.46 1.17 -8.32
C ASP A 74 3.70 0.38 -9.60
N ILE A 75 2.74 0.33 -10.53
CA ILE A 75 2.92 -0.30 -11.84
C ILE A 75 4.01 0.42 -12.61
N TYR A 76 3.99 1.77 -12.63
CA TYR A 76 5.02 2.56 -13.30
C TYR A 76 6.42 2.23 -12.76
N PHE A 77 6.64 2.27 -11.45
CA PHE A 77 7.94 1.96 -10.85
C PHE A 77 8.33 0.49 -10.91
N THR A 78 7.37 -0.42 -11.08
CA THR A 78 7.66 -1.86 -11.18
C THR A 78 7.97 -2.29 -12.61
N THR A 79 7.38 -1.65 -13.63
CA THR A 79 7.42 -2.11 -15.03
C THR A 79 8.15 -1.18 -16.00
N LEU A 80 8.08 0.13 -15.80
CA LEU A 80 8.53 1.13 -16.77
C LEU A 80 9.67 2.01 -16.26
N GLY A 81 9.62 2.39 -14.98
CA GLY A 81 10.63 3.23 -14.34
C GLY A 81 11.69 2.40 -13.63
N SER A 82 12.92 2.92 -13.57
CA SER A 82 13.96 2.37 -12.70
C SER A 82 14.02 3.16 -11.39
N LEU A 83 14.25 2.47 -10.27
CA LEU A 83 14.53 3.15 -8.99
C LEU A 83 15.77 4.06 -9.09
N ASN A 84 16.68 3.77 -10.03
CA ASN A 84 17.86 4.59 -10.30
C ASN A 84 17.48 5.92 -10.99
N ASP A 85 16.39 5.97 -11.75
CA ASP A 85 15.88 7.20 -12.41
C ASP A 85 15.41 8.22 -11.38
N LEU A 86 15.14 7.75 -10.16
CA LEU A 86 14.77 8.56 -9.02
C LEU A 86 15.99 9.09 -8.26
N GLY A 87 17.21 8.78 -8.70
CA GLY A 87 18.45 9.17 -8.05
C GLY A 87 18.70 8.43 -6.74
N ILE A 88 18.15 7.21 -6.61
CA ILE A 88 18.32 6.36 -5.43
C ILE A 88 19.60 5.55 -5.63
N ASN A 89 20.67 5.95 -4.94
CA ASN A 89 21.87 5.12 -4.83
C ASN A 89 21.61 4.01 -3.82
N LEU A 90 21.04 2.89 -4.29
CA LEU A 90 20.94 1.69 -3.47
C LEU A 90 22.36 1.17 -3.19
N PRO A 91 22.67 0.72 -1.96
CA PRO A 91 23.91 -0.01 -1.71
C PRO A 91 23.98 -1.24 -2.63
N GLU A 92 25.19 -1.65 -3.02
CA GLU A 92 25.42 -2.89 -3.76
C GLU A 92 25.07 -4.09 -2.86
N ILE A 93 23.79 -4.41 -2.80
CA ILE A 93 23.28 -5.61 -2.14
C ILE A 93 23.44 -6.78 -3.13
N PRO A 94 23.89 -7.96 -2.69
CA PRO A 94 23.91 -9.15 -3.54
C PRO A 94 22.55 -9.36 -4.22
N GLN A 95 22.55 -9.63 -5.53
CA GLN A 95 21.34 -9.75 -6.36
C GLN A 95 20.29 -10.70 -5.75
N LYS A 96 20.74 -11.83 -5.19
CA LYS A 96 19.88 -12.81 -4.50
C LYS A 96 19.12 -12.21 -3.30
N SER A 97 19.76 -11.34 -2.54
CA SER A 97 19.14 -10.66 -1.39
C SER A 97 18.15 -9.58 -1.84
N GLN A 98 18.42 -8.90 -2.97
CA GLN A 98 17.48 -7.96 -3.58
C GLN A 98 16.20 -8.66 -4.06
N GLU A 99 16.34 -9.79 -4.75
CA GLU A 99 15.20 -10.59 -5.22
C GLU A 99 14.36 -11.12 -4.05
N THR A 100 15.02 -11.61 -2.99
CA THR A 100 14.34 -12.09 -1.78
C THR A 100 13.55 -10.97 -1.11
N ALA A 101 14.16 -9.79 -0.95
CA ALA A 101 13.50 -8.63 -0.36
C ALA A 101 12.28 -8.19 -1.20
N LYS A 102 12.39 -8.22 -2.53
CA LYS A 102 11.28 -7.91 -3.44
C LYS A 102 10.12 -8.90 -3.28
N ILE A 103 10.41 -10.21 -3.23
CA ILE A 103 9.39 -11.25 -3.04
C ILE A 103 8.69 -11.09 -1.70
N ILE A 104 9.45 -10.86 -0.62
CA ILE A 104 8.90 -10.63 0.73
C ILE A 104 8.00 -9.40 0.72
N SER A 105 8.47 -8.29 0.14
CA SER A 105 7.67 -7.05 0.05
C SER A 105 6.34 -7.29 -0.69
N ILE A 106 6.35 -8.00 -1.82
CA ILE A 106 5.14 -8.36 -2.56
C ILE A 106 4.21 -9.23 -1.72
N LEU A 107 4.72 -10.26 -1.05
CA LEU A 107 3.93 -11.18 -0.23
C LEU A 107 3.23 -10.46 0.93
N PHE A 108 3.90 -9.51 1.57
CA PHE A 108 3.32 -8.76 2.68
C PHE A 108 2.40 -7.64 2.22
N ASN A 109 2.63 -7.04 1.05
CA ASN A 109 1.80 -5.96 0.54
C ASN A 109 0.55 -6.44 -0.21
N ALA A 110 0.62 -7.58 -0.92
CA ALA A 110 -0.47 -8.07 -1.76
C ALA A 110 -1.82 -8.21 -1.03
N PRO A 111 -1.90 -8.74 0.21
CA PRO A 111 -3.16 -8.82 0.94
C PRO A 111 -3.79 -7.44 1.19
N ALA A 112 -2.99 -6.40 1.45
CA ALA A 112 -3.48 -5.05 1.63
C ALA A 112 -4.12 -4.49 0.35
N TYR A 113 -3.48 -4.69 -0.82
CA TYR A 113 -4.07 -4.30 -2.10
C TYR A 113 -5.38 -5.03 -2.39
N ILE A 114 -5.42 -6.35 -2.13
CA ILE A 114 -6.64 -7.15 -2.35
C ILE A 114 -7.79 -6.60 -1.51
N VAL A 115 -7.55 -6.35 -0.21
CA VAL A 115 -8.59 -5.81 0.68
C VAL A 115 -9.00 -4.40 0.24
N ALA A 116 -8.06 -3.53 -0.12
CA ALA A 116 -8.38 -2.19 -0.59
C ALA A 116 -9.21 -2.18 -1.88
N ILE A 117 -8.92 -3.10 -2.81
CA ILE A 117 -9.72 -3.29 -4.04
C ILE A 117 -11.12 -3.77 -3.69
N LEU A 118 -11.27 -4.79 -2.84
CA LEU A 118 -12.58 -5.31 -2.43
C LEU A 118 -13.42 -4.23 -1.73
N SER A 119 -12.84 -3.50 -0.78
CA SER A 119 -13.50 -2.35 -0.14
C SER A 119 -13.94 -1.30 -1.14
N SER A 120 -13.10 -0.97 -2.12
CA SER A 120 -13.42 0.02 -3.14
C SER A 120 -14.60 -0.42 -3.99
N PHE A 121 -14.64 -1.70 -4.39
CA PHE A 121 -15.78 -2.26 -5.12
C PHE A 121 -17.07 -2.22 -4.30
N GLU A 122 -17.02 -2.55 -3.01
CA GLU A 122 -18.20 -2.50 -2.15
C GLU A 122 -18.72 -1.07 -1.95
N ILE A 123 -17.82 -0.09 -1.72
CA ILE A 123 -18.20 1.33 -1.60
C ILE A 123 -18.87 1.82 -2.90
N LEU A 124 -18.31 1.48 -4.06
CA LEU A 124 -18.89 1.85 -5.36
C LEU A 124 -20.26 1.21 -5.57
N LYS A 125 -20.41 -0.07 -5.23
CA LYS A 125 -21.67 -0.81 -5.37
C LYS A 125 -22.76 -0.24 -4.47
N ILE A 126 -22.47 0.03 -3.19
CA ILE A 126 -23.43 0.60 -2.23
C ILE A 126 -23.90 1.97 -2.71
N ASN A 127 -22.99 2.85 -3.12
CA ASN A 127 -23.34 4.18 -3.60
C ASN A 127 -24.10 4.18 -4.94
N HIS A 128 -23.86 3.20 -5.81
CA HIS A 128 -24.68 3.02 -7.01
C HIS A 128 -26.11 2.61 -6.65
N LEU A 129 -26.31 1.75 -5.63
CA LEU A 129 -27.64 1.33 -5.19
C LEU A 129 -28.43 2.43 -4.46
N LEU A 130 -27.75 3.37 -3.79
CA LEU A 130 -28.39 4.46 -3.04
C LEU A 130 -28.78 5.68 -3.91
N ASN A 131 -28.27 5.76 -5.14
CA ASN A 131 -28.55 6.86 -6.08
C ASN A 131 -29.63 6.50 -7.13
N PHE A 132 -30.33 5.38 -6.96
CA PHE A 132 -31.52 4.96 -7.71
C PHE A 132 -32.67 4.70 -6.74
#